data_AF-A0A143BH02-F1
#
_entry.id   AF-A0A143BH02-F1
#
_cell.length_a   1.000
_cell.length_b   1.000
_cell.length_c   1.000
_cell.angle_alpha   90.00
_cell.angle_beta   90.00
_cell.angle_gamma   90.00
#
_symmetry.space_group_name_H-M   'P 1'
#
loop_
_entity.id
_entity.type
_entity.pdbx_description
1 polymer ?
#
loop_
_entity_poly.entity_id
_entity_poly.type
_entity_poly.pdbx_seq_one_letter_code
_entity_poly.pdbx_strand_id
1 'polypeptide(L)'
;MGAVALVAALSGCVFDRITLPLAANVVVVHGVLNPGVTDQVVLLERALDGQGNTVRVPYDSLNPIVSNGGTPIRDARVVVRNSRGDSVVLREERSYRADGKGAGVYRFANIEGVGAPFALVPSFVVAPGERYELRVATTDGAVVTGATTVPLATGRTVPTVPRQFYRDRDSVFVGWQPVANAARFEVRIESVSGPFVAFVDSLEYLVAGSLTHTSRAGRPRVFWPGVRQLVTVSAVDANYHDYYRSGSDDFGTRGLITRLAGGVGVFGSMSRVRERTLDVTADNADAPAGRWEATTTVASPLPQTFQLWPESESLGATRLSGQVLGLSISAPPQTVVATQTGVQITVSVLARQSLRDTVVTIDGRLEGLGSGEVRLTGTVRGTGQAVVYRRR
;
A
#
# COMPACT_ATOMS: atom_id res chain seq x y z
N MET A 1 9.44 59.19 -49.78
CA MET A 1 10.09 58.10 -49.02
C MET A 1 9.68 58.22 -47.56
N GLY A 2 9.14 57.14 -46.97
CA GLY A 2 8.93 56.90 -45.52
C GLY A 2 7.76 57.64 -44.87
N ALA A 3 6.87 57.05 -44.07
CA ALA A 3 6.81 55.71 -43.48
C ALA A 3 5.33 55.35 -43.18
N VAL A 4 4.93 54.11 -43.45
CA VAL A 4 3.63 53.54 -43.04
C VAL A 4 3.83 52.83 -41.71
N ALA A 5 3.14 53.29 -40.68
CA ALA A 5 3.15 52.67 -39.35
C ALA A 5 2.23 51.44 -39.34
N LEU A 6 2.80 50.26 -39.11
CA LEU A 6 2.09 49.00 -38.96
C LEU A 6 1.61 48.87 -37.50
N VAL A 7 0.30 49.01 -37.27
CA VAL A 7 -0.31 48.75 -35.96
C VAL A 7 -0.56 47.25 -35.84
N ALA A 8 0.24 46.57 -35.02
CA ALA A 8 0.03 45.18 -34.66
C ALA A 8 -1.10 45.08 -33.62
N ALA A 9 -2.28 44.63 -34.05
CA ALA A 9 -3.37 44.29 -33.16
C ALA A 9 -3.04 43.00 -32.40
N LEU A 10 -2.70 43.13 -31.11
CA LEU A 10 -2.56 42.01 -30.18
C LEU A 10 -3.95 41.43 -29.88
N SER A 11 -4.38 40.44 -30.65
CA SER A 11 -5.51 39.58 -30.27
C SER A 11 -5.06 38.66 -29.14
N GLY A 12 -5.28 39.08 -27.90
CA GLY A 12 -5.17 38.18 -26.75
C GLY A 12 -6.24 37.10 -26.88
N CYS A 13 -5.84 35.84 -26.99
CA CYS A 13 -6.75 34.71 -26.80
C CYS A 13 -7.34 34.81 -25.41
N VAL A 14 -8.60 35.22 -25.31
CA VAL A 14 -9.39 35.06 -24.10
C VAL A 14 -9.61 33.56 -23.99
N PHE A 15 -8.84 32.90 -23.11
CA PHE A 15 -9.18 31.55 -22.69
C PHE A 15 -10.56 31.63 -22.04
N ASP A 16 -11.53 30.94 -22.64
CA ASP A 16 -12.82 30.71 -22.01
C ASP A 16 -12.58 30.14 -20.61
N ARG A 17 -12.93 30.93 -19.58
CA ARG A 17 -13.07 30.41 -18.22
C ARG A 17 -14.29 29.50 -18.21
N ILE A 18 -14.07 28.22 -18.52
CA ILE A 18 -15.05 27.19 -18.19
C ILE A 18 -15.07 27.11 -16.66
N THR A 19 -16.11 27.69 -16.06
CA THR A 19 -16.42 27.46 -14.65
C THR A 19 -16.89 26.02 -14.57
N LEU A 20 -15.97 25.10 -14.28
CA LEU A 20 -16.33 23.70 -14.02
C LEU A 20 -17.30 23.70 -12.83
N PRO A 21 -18.50 23.11 -12.94
CA PRO A 21 -19.37 22.98 -11.78
C PRO A 21 -18.58 22.25 -10.69
N LEU A 22 -18.59 22.80 -9.46
CA LEU A 22 -18.05 22.14 -8.29
C LEU A 22 -18.57 20.70 -8.28
N ALA A 23 -17.65 19.73 -8.38
CA ALA A 23 -18.02 18.33 -8.33
C ALA A 23 -18.79 18.10 -7.03
N ALA A 24 -20.02 17.60 -7.20
CA ALA A 24 -21.01 17.55 -6.15
C ALA A 24 -20.52 16.77 -4.92
N ASN A 25 -21.07 17.12 -3.76
CA ASN A 25 -21.04 16.35 -2.52
C ASN A 25 -21.63 14.94 -2.74
N VAL A 26 -20.84 14.04 -3.31
CA VAL A 26 -21.24 12.66 -3.65
C VAL A 26 -20.71 11.70 -2.60
N VAL A 27 -21.54 10.69 -2.29
CA VAL A 27 -21.15 9.57 -1.43
C VAL A 27 -20.13 8.70 -2.16
N VAL A 28 -18.97 8.54 -1.54
CA VAL A 28 -17.90 7.64 -1.96
C VAL A 28 -17.96 6.39 -1.10
N VAL A 29 -17.97 5.23 -1.75
CA VAL A 29 -17.97 3.92 -1.10
C VAL A 29 -16.65 3.22 -1.41
N HIS A 30 -16.00 2.68 -0.38
CA HIS A 30 -14.89 1.75 -0.53
C HIS A 30 -15.18 0.46 0.24
N GLY A 31 -15.58 -0.58 -0.46
CA GLY A 31 -15.82 -1.90 0.09
C GLY A 31 -15.30 -2.98 -0.84
N VAL A 32 -14.45 -3.87 -0.33
CA VAL A 32 -13.95 -5.04 -1.06
C VAL A 32 -14.19 -6.27 -0.22
N LEU A 33 -15.06 -7.15 -0.69
CA LEU A 33 -15.32 -8.42 -0.01
C LEU A 33 -14.16 -9.40 -0.26
N ASN A 34 -13.61 -9.95 0.81
CA ASN A 34 -12.55 -10.96 0.75
C ASN A 34 -12.86 -12.14 1.68
N PRO A 35 -13.23 -13.33 1.17
CA PRO A 35 -13.59 -14.46 2.00
C PRO A 35 -12.43 -14.96 2.88
N GLY A 36 -11.19 -14.58 2.59
CA GLY A 36 -9.99 -14.98 3.33
C GLY A 36 -9.66 -14.13 4.57
N VAL A 37 -10.42 -13.06 4.86
CA VAL A 37 -10.22 -12.24 6.06
C VAL A 37 -11.40 -12.39 7.02
N THR A 38 -11.13 -12.26 8.32
CA THR A 38 -12.13 -12.40 9.40
C THR A 38 -13.00 -11.17 9.57
N ASP A 39 -12.53 -9.99 9.15
CA ASP A 39 -13.26 -8.74 9.26
C ASP A 39 -13.44 -8.12 7.88
N GLN A 40 -14.68 -7.74 7.57
CA GLN A 40 -15.02 -7.02 6.34
C GLN A 40 -15.32 -5.57 6.70
N VAL A 41 -14.92 -4.68 5.81
CA VAL A 41 -15.01 -3.24 6.04
C VAL A 41 -15.56 -2.55 4.79
N VAL A 42 -16.43 -1.57 5.03
CA VAL A 42 -16.90 -0.59 4.04
C VAL A 42 -16.63 0.80 4.61
N LEU A 43 -15.79 1.58 3.96
CA LEU A 43 -15.57 2.98 4.26
C LEU A 43 -16.55 3.84 3.45
N LEU A 44 -17.18 4.80 4.12
CA LEU A 44 -18.03 5.82 3.52
C LEU A 44 -17.47 7.22 3.80
N GLU A 45 -17.28 7.99 2.73
CA GLU A 45 -16.87 9.39 2.82
C GLU A 45 -17.59 10.24 1.78
N ARG A 46 -17.61 11.55 1.97
CA ARG A 46 -17.99 12.53 0.95
C ARG A 46 -16.75 12.98 0.22
N ALA A 47 -16.86 13.06 -1.11
CA ALA A 47 -15.82 13.66 -1.92
C ALA A 47 -15.58 15.12 -1.48
N LEU A 48 -14.31 15.50 -1.35
CA LEU A 48 -13.95 16.91 -1.19
C LEU A 48 -14.21 17.63 -2.52
N ASP A 49 -14.62 18.88 -2.42
CA ASP A 49 -15.07 19.79 -3.47
C ASP A 49 -13.95 20.22 -4.44
N GLY A 50 -13.41 19.25 -5.20
CA GLY A 50 -12.51 19.51 -6.32
C GLY A 50 -11.11 20.02 -5.95
N GLN A 51 -10.74 20.01 -4.66
CA GLN A 51 -9.42 20.50 -4.20
C GLN A 51 -8.45 19.40 -3.75
N GLY A 52 -8.84 18.12 -3.81
CA GLY A 52 -7.99 17.01 -3.39
C GLY A 52 -7.56 16.14 -4.56
N ASN A 53 -6.24 16.02 -4.80
CA ASN A 53 -5.71 14.91 -5.57
C ASN A 53 -6.10 13.61 -4.86
N THR A 54 -6.95 12.79 -5.48
CA THR A 54 -7.22 11.44 -4.99
C THR A 54 -5.94 10.63 -5.13
N VAL A 55 -5.17 10.53 -4.04
CA VAL A 55 -3.91 9.80 -4.03
C VAL A 55 -4.19 8.32 -4.27
N ARG A 56 -3.58 7.77 -5.32
CA ARG A 56 -3.63 6.34 -5.62
C ARG A 56 -2.98 5.54 -4.47
N VAL A 57 -3.80 4.99 -3.58
CA VAL A 57 -3.33 3.99 -2.62
C VAL A 57 -3.82 2.62 -3.09
N PRO A 58 -2.91 1.70 -3.41
CA PRO A 58 -3.31 0.32 -3.69
C PRO A 58 -4.03 -0.28 -2.48
N TYR A 59 -5.07 -1.08 -2.73
CA TYR A 59 -5.84 -1.77 -1.68
C TYR A 59 -4.92 -2.52 -0.72
N ASP A 60 -4.99 -2.28 0.57
CA ASP A 60 -4.26 -3.06 1.58
C ASP A 60 -5.26 -3.93 2.34
N SER A 61 -5.14 -5.25 2.23
CA SER A 61 -6.04 -6.16 2.95
C SER A 61 -5.89 -6.12 4.48
N LEU A 62 -4.77 -5.61 5.00
CA LEU A 62 -4.54 -5.39 6.44
C LEU A 62 -5.02 -4.00 6.88
N ASN A 63 -5.22 -3.10 5.92
CA ASN A 63 -5.80 -1.78 6.13
C ASN A 63 -6.72 -1.43 4.95
N PRO A 64 -7.93 -2.04 4.89
CA PRO A 64 -8.84 -1.86 3.75
C PRO A 64 -9.35 -0.42 3.64
N ILE A 65 -9.08 0.42 4.66
CA ILE A 65 -9.41 1.84 4.72
C ILE A 65 -8.37 2.61 3.90
N VAL A 66 -8.70 2.83 2.62
CA VAL A 66 -8.06 3.86 1.79
C VAL A 66 -8.94 5.11 1.87
N SER A 67 -8.65 6.02 2.80
CA SER A 67 -9.28 7.35 2.77
C SER A 67 -8.42 8.29 1.94
N ASN A 68 -9.04 8.96 0.98
CA ASN A 68 -8.41 10.01 0.18
C ASN A 68 -8.53 11.39 0.86
N GLY A 69 -8.71 11.41 2.19
CA GLY A 69 -8.96 12.64 2.95
C GLY A 69 -10.40 13.14 2.84
N GLY A 70 -11.34 12.32 2.35
CA GLY A 70 -12.76 12.66 2.29
C GLY A 70 -13.37 12.90 3.68
N THR A 71 -14.54 13.53 3.72
CA THR A 71 -15.26 13.75 4.99
C THR A 71 -16.02 12.48 5.36
N PRO A 72 -15.74 11.82 6.49
CA PRO A 72 -16.40 10.56 6.84
C PRO A 72 -17.93 10.70 6.98
N ILE A 73 -18.68 9.71 6.46
CA ILE A 73 -20.15 9.69 6.59
C ILE A 73 -20.54 8.79 7.76
N ARG A 74 -21.11 9.41 8.79
CA ARG A 74 -21.53 8.75 10.03
C ARG A 74 -23.01 8.40 10.01
N ASP A 75 -23.39 7.45 10.89
CA ASP A 75 -24.78 7.06 11.13
C ASP A 75 -25.55 6.59 9.88
N ALA A 76 -24.84 6.17 8.84
CA ALA A 76 -25.45 5.59 7.65
C ALA A 76 -25.92 4.16 7.92
N ARG A 77 -27.02 3.77 7.28
CA ARG A 77 -27.49 2.39 7.28
C ARG A 77 -26.86 1.65 6.11
N VAL A 78 -25.87 0.80 6.41
CA VAL A 78 -25.15 -0.01 5.42
C VAL A 78 -25.59 -1.45 5.51
N VAL A 79 -26.11 -2.00 4.42
CA VAL A 79 -26.62 -3.36 4.33
C VAL A 79 -25.89 -4.12 3.24
N VAL A 80 -25.41 -5.32 3.57
CA VAL A 80 -24.93 -6.29 2.59
C VAL A 80 -25.89 -7.49 2.57
N ARG A 81 -26.30 -7.93 1.39
CA ARG A 81 -27.22 -9.06 1.18
C ARG A 81 -26.60 -10.06 0.21
N ASN A 82 -26.73 -11.36 0.47
CA ASN A 82 -26.30 -12.41 -0.48
C ASN A 82 -27.43 -12.82 -1.43
N SER A 83 -27.14 -13.69 -2.41
CA SER A 83 -28.14 -14.14 -3.38
C SER A 83 -29.21 -15.07 -2.78
N ARG A 84 -28.92 -15.67 -1.62
CA ARG A 84 -29.85 -16.51 -0.85
C ARG A 84 -30.87 -15.71 -0.04
N GLY A 85 -30.71 -14.39 0.05
CA GLY A 85 -31.60 -13.48 0.79
C GLY A 85 -31.14 -13.18 2.22
N ASP A 86 -30.07 -13.81 2.71
CA ASP A 86 -29.46 -13.44 4.00
C ASP A 86 -28.87 -12.04 3.90
N SER A 87 -28.97 -11.26 4.98
CA SER A 87 -28.38 -9.91 5.01
C SER A 87 -27.78 -9.56 6.36
N VAL A 88 -26.89 -8.58 6.35
CA VAL A 88 -26.29 -7.99 7.53
C VAL A 88 -26.34 -6.48 7.44
N VAL A 89 -26.71 -5.83 8.55
CA VAL A 89 -26.55 -4.39 8.72
C VAL A 89 -25.21 -4.17 9.39
N LEU A 90 -24.29 -3.49 8.71
CA LEU A 90 -22.95 -3.26 9.20
C LEU A 90 -22.98 -2.24 10.34
N ARG A 91 -22.02 -2.38 11.27
CA ARG A 91 -21.89 -1.47 12.41
C ARG A 91 -20.78 -0.46 12.16
N GLU A 92 -21.07 0.83 12.37
CA GLU A 92 -20.03 1.86 12.37
C GLU A 92 -19.07 1.67 13.56
N GLU A 93 -17.77 1.79 13.29
CA GLU A 93 -16.74 1.81 14.30
C GLU A 93 -16.85 3.07 15.18
N ARG A 94 -16.92 2.86 16.50
CA ARG A 94 -17.05 3.95 17.49
C ARG A 94 -15.72 4.35 18.13
N SER A 95 -14.69 3.53 17.97
CA SER A 95 -13.35 3.78 18.53
C SER A 95 -12.55 4.61 17.55
N TYR A 96 -12.65 5.93 17.67
CA TYR A 96 -11.87 6.85 16.85
C TYR A 96 -10.42 6.90 17.36
N ARG A 97 -9.46 6.82 16.45
CA ARG A 97 -8.08 7.22 16.77
C ARG A 97 -8.07 8.73 17.03
N ALA A 98 -7.11 9.21 17.81
CA ALA A 98 -6.97 10.63 18.15
C ALA A 98 -6.80 11.55 16.91
N ASP A 99 -6.47 10.98 15.75
CA ASP A 99 -6.40 11.66 14.45
C ASP A 99 -7.71 11.62 13.63
N GLY A 100 -8.84 11.26 14.26
CA GLY A 100 -10.16 11.21 13.63
C GLY A 100 -10.39 9.99 12.72
N LYS A 101 -9.38 9.12 12.56
CA LYS A 101 -9.51 7.90 11.75
C LYS A 101 -10.40 6.87 12.45
N GLY A 102 -11.27 6.23 11.67
CA GLY A 102 -12.27 5.25 12.15
C GLY A 102 -13.72 5.70 12.00
N ALA A 103 -13.98 7.02 11.84
CA ALA A 103 -15.31 7.50 11.48
C ALA A 103 -15.68 7.08 10.06
N GLY A 104 -16.97 6.81 9.81
CA GLY A 104 -17.45 6.35 8.50
C GLY A 104 -16.99 4.95 8.09
N VAL A 105 -16.41 4.18 9.01
CA VAL A 105 -15.97 2.80 8.80
C VAL A 105 -17.04 1.85 9.32
N TYR A 106 -17.65 1.08 8.42
CA TYR A 106 -18.71 0.12 8.73
C TYR A 106 -18.17 -1.30 8.60
N ARG A 107 -18.38 -2.14 9.61
CA ARG A 107 -17.78 -3.48 9.68
C ARG A 107 -18.76 -4.59 9.99
N PHE A 108 -18.41 -5.78 9.55
CA PHE A 108 -19.01 -7.04 9.96
C PHE A 108 -17.94 -8.15 10.00
N ALA A 109 -18.14 -9.15 10.85
CA ALA A 109 -17.24 -10.29 10.98
C ALA A 109 -17.61 -11.37 9.96
N ASN A 110 -16.64 -11.82 9.17
CA ASN A 110 -16.75 -12.93 8.23
C ASN A 110 -16.46 -14.26 8.94
N ILE A 111 -17.39 -14.67 9.80
CA ILE A 111 -17.34 -15.93 10.56
C ILE A 111 -18.72 -16.57 10.57
N GLU A 112 -18.75 -17.90 10.55
CA GLU A 112 -19.97 -18.69 10.61
C GLU A 112 -20.37 -18.97 12.06
N GLY A 113 -21.64 -18.72 12.40
CA GLY A 113 -22.23 -19.15 13.67
C GLY A 113 -21.85 -18.31 14.90
N VAL A 114 -22.88 -18.00 15.69
CA VAL A 114 -22.86 -17.36 17.00
C VAL A 114 -22.26 -15.95 17.00
N GLY A 115 -23.16 -14.96 16.88
CA GLY A 115 -22.99 -13.71 17.60
C GLY A 115 -22.76 -14.07 19.06
N ALA A 116 -21.50 -14.03 19.51
CA ALA A 116 -21.21 -14.13 20.92
C ALA A 116 -22.10 -13.11 21.64
N PRO A 117 -22.60 -13.39 22.85
CA PRO A 117 -23.32 -12.40 23.65
C PRO A 117 -22.50 -11.11 23.91
N PHE A 118 -21.22 -11.10 23.50
CA PHE A 118 -20.28 -9.97 23.52
C PHE A 118 -19.77 -9.55 22.13
N ALA A 119 -20.35 -10.04 21.02
CA ALA A 119 -19.89 -9.69 19.68
C ALA A 119 -20.15 -8.20 19.41
N LEU A 120 -19.09 -7.40 19.50
CA LEU A 120 -19.11 -5.96 19.23
C LEU A 120 -19.41 -5.65 17.76
N VAL A 121 -19.49 -6.65 16.88
CA VAL A 121 -19.63 -6.51 15.43
C VAL A 121 -20.59 -7.60 14.92
N PRO A 122 -21.54 -7.29 14.02
CA PRO A 122 -22.45 -8.29 13.45
C PRO A 122 -21.67 -9.30 12.60
N SER A 123 -22.10 -10.57 12.58
CA SER A 123 -21.46 -11.65 11.81
C SER A 123 -22.23 -11.99 10.53
N PHE A 124 -21.50 -12.19 9.43
CA PHE A 124 -22.07 -12.58 8.14
C PHE A 124 -21.00 -13.20 7.25
N VAL A 125 -21.25 -14.39 6.71
CA VAL A 125 -20.26 -15.14 5.94
C VAL A 125 -20.20 -14.65 4.49
N VAL A 126 -19.00 -14.23 4.08
CA VAL A 126 -18.62 -14.00 2.69
C VAL A 126 -18.08 -15.31 2.12
N ALA A 127 -18.84 -15.92 1.21
CA ALA A 127 -18.50 -17.18 0.58
C ALA A 127 -17.91 -16.95 -0.83
N PRO A 128 -16.86 -17.70 -1.22
CA PRO A 128 -16.39 -17.74 -2.61
C PRO A 128 -17.51 -18.14 -3.58
N GLY A 129 -17.57 -17.50 -4.75
CA GLY A 129 -18.57 -17.78 -5.79
C GLY A 129 -19.94 -17.11 -5.59
N GLU A 130 -20.22 -16.62 -4.39
CA GLU A 130 -21.51 -16.00 -4.03
C GLU A 130 -21.61 -14.55 -4.54
N ARG A 131 -22.82 -14.13 -4.93
CA ARG A 131 -23.13 -12.75 -5.30
C ARG A 131 -23.66 -11.98 -4.09
N TYR A 132 -23.17 -10.75 -3.94
CA TYR A 132 -23.56 -9.83 -2.88
C TYR A 132 -24.07 -8.50 -3.44
N GLU A 133 -25.01 -7.90 -2.74
CA GLU A 133 -25.56 -6.57 -2.99
C GLU A 133 -25.29 -5.67 -1.80
N LEU A 134 -24.86 -4.44 -2.08
CA LEU A 134 -24.68 -3.38 -1.11
C LEU A 134 -25.83 -2.37 -1.24
N ARG A 135 -26.35 -1.92 -0.10
CA ARG A 135 -27.19 -0.73 0.00
C ARG A 135 -26.71 0.15 1.15
N VAL A 136 -26.40 1.40 0.82
CA VAL A 136 -26.09 2.47 1.77
C VAL A 136 -27.23 3.47 1.75
N ALA A 137 -27.74 3.84 2.92
CA ALA A 137 -28.66 4.96 3.09
C ALA A 137 -28.07 5.92 4.13
N THR A 138 -27.78 7.15 3.74
CA THR A 138 -27.18 8.17 4.60
C THR A 138 -28.26 8.99 5.30
N THR A 139 -27.89 9.70 6.36
CA THR A 139 -28.81 10.53 7.16
C THR A 139 -29.35 11.74 6.43
N ASP A 140 -28.65 12.24 5.40
CA ASP A 140 -29.10 13.29 4.48
C ASP A 140 -29.94 12.75 3.31
N GLY A 141 -30.30 11.46 3.32
CA GLY A 141 -31.22 10.87 2.36
C GLY A 141 -30.58 10.34 1.07
N ALA A 142 -29.26 10.42 0.92
CA ALA A 142 -28.58 9.79 -0.22
C ALA A 142 -28.62 8.27 -0.12
N VAL A 143 -28.73 7.62 -1.28
CA VAL A 143 -28.83 6.16 -1.38
C VAL A 143 -27.84 5.68 -2.42
N VAL A 144 -26.95 4.77 -2.02
CA VAL A 144 -26.00 4.12 -2.92
C VAL A 144 -26.25 2.63 -2.96
N THR A 145 -26.27 2.04 -4.15
CA THR A 145 -26.41 0.59 -4.33
C THR A 145 -25.35 0.04 -5.29
N GLY A 146 -24.93 -1.19 -5.05
CA GLY A 146 -23.98 -1.91 -5.91
C GLY A 146 -24.12 -3.41 -5.76
N ALA A 147 -23.49 -4.16 -6.66
CA ALA A 147 -23.43 -5.62 -6.56
C ALA A 147 -22.07 -6.15 -7.02
N THR A 148 -21.59 -7.21 -6.38
CA THR A 148 -20.32 -7.89 -6.70
C THR A 148 -20.49 -9.40 -6.61
N THR A 149 -19.67 -10.17 -7.32
CA THR A 149 -19.62 -11.63 -7.21
C THR A 149 -18.22 -12.05 -6.81
N VAL A 150 -18.10 -12.74 -5.68
CA VAL A 150 -16.81 -13.16 -5.14
C VAL A 150 -16.17 -14.20 -6.06
N PRO A 151 -14.91 -14.04 -6.51
CA PRO A 151 -14.23 -15.06 -7.29
C PRO A 151 -14.17 -16.41 -6.56
N LEU A 152 -14.50 -17.49 -7.27
CA LEU A 152 -14.55 -18.86 -6.74
C LEU A 152 -13.14 -19.47 -6.70
N ALA A 153 -12.27 -18.92 -5.86
CA ALA A 153 -10.94 -19.48 -5.64
C ALA A 153 -11.06 -20.69 -4.70
N THR A 154 -10.87 -21.89 -5.24
CA THR A 154 -10.84 -23.12 -4.46
C THR A 154 -9.42 -23.37 -3.96
N GLY A 155 -9.20 -23.17 -2.66
CA GLY A 155 -7.92 -23.47 -2.04
C GLY A 155 -7.60 -22.53 -0.88
N ARG A 156 -7.23 -23.11 0.27
CA ARG A 156 -6.67 -22.33 1.37
C ARG A 156 -5.25 -21.95 0.99
N THR A 157 -4.94 -20.66 1.06
CA THR A 157 -3.56 -20.21 0.90
C THR A 157 -2.74 -20.77 2.07
N VAL A 158 -1.80 -21.66 1.76
CA VAL A 158 -0.95 -22.27 2.79
C VAL A 158 0.18 -21.28 3.09
N PRO A 159 0.46 -20.98 4.38
CA PRO A 159 1.62 -20.17 4.75
C PRO A 159 2.86 -20.74 4.08
N THR A 160 3.56 -19.92 3.33
CA THR A 160 4.78 -20.35 2.64
C THR A 160 5.98 -20.16 3.54
N VAL A 161 6.82 -21.19 3.61
CA VAL A 161 8.16 -21.07 4.19
C VAL A 161 8.91 -20.01 3.38
N PRO A 162 9.49 -18.98 4.04
CA PRO A 162 10.29 -17.98 3.35
C PRO A 162 11.37 -18.64 2.50
N ARG A 163 11.47 -18.22 1.24
CA ARG A 163 12.52 -18.68 0.33
C ARG A 163 13.53 -17.57 0.14
N GLN A 164 14.81 -17.92 0.20
CA GLN A 164 15.86 -16.98 -0.18
C GLN A 164 15.66 -16.55 -1.64
N PHE A 165 15.82 -15.25 -1.89
CA PHE A 165 15.66 -14.64 -3.20
C PHE A 165 16.77 -13.61 -3.43
N TYR A 166 17.68 -13.88 -4.37
CA TYR A 166 18.76 -12.99 -4.74
C TYR A 166 18.28 -12.01 -5.81
N ARG A 167 17.93 -10.80 -5.39
CA ARG A 167 17.35 -9.75 -6.23
C ARG A 167 18.07 -9.53 -7.57
N ASP A 168 19.40 -9.61 -7.56
CA ASP A 168 20.21 -9.23 -8.73
C ASP A 168 20.27 -10.34 -9.80
N ARG A 169 19.83 -11.57 -9.48
CA ARG A 169 20.00 -12.76 -10.32
C ARG A 169 18.71 -13.54 -10.51
N ASP A 170 17.85 -13.55 -9.49
CA ASP A 170 16.68 -14.38 -9.46
C ASP A 170 15.47 -13.70 -10.10
N SER A 171 14.55 -14.54 -10.55
CA SER A 171 13.20 -14.13 -10.94
C SER A 171 12.18 -14.98 -10.19
N VAL A 172 11.06 -14.37 -9.82
CA VAL A 172 9.95 -15.07 -9.21
C VAL A 172 8.93 -15.42 -10.29
N PHE A 173 8.81 -16.72 -10.53
CA PHE A 173 7.69 -17.28 -11.29
C PHE A 173 6.55 -17.61 -10.32
N VAL A 174 5.36 -17.07 -10.61
CA VAL A 174 4.11 -17.40 -9.94
C VAL A 174 3.10 -17.86 -10.98
N GLY A 175 2.57 -19.08 -10.81
CA GLY A 175 1.50 -19.63 -11.65
C GLY A 175 0.31 -20.07 -10.79
N TRP A 176 -0.89 -20.04 -11.35
CA TRP A 176 -2.14 -20.40 -10.68
C TRP A 176 -3.15 -21.02 -11.65
N GLN A 177 -4.21 -21.59 -11.09
CA GLN A 177 -5.30 -22.16 -11.88
C GLN A 177 -6.33 -21.09 -12.25
N PRO A 178 -7.09 -21.27 -13.34
CA PRO A 178 -8.24 -20.42 -13.64
C PRO A 178 -9.21 -20.35 -12.45
N VAL A 179 -9.76 -19.17 -12.20
CA VAL A 179 -10.72 -18.92 -11.11
C VAL A 179 -12.02 -18.43 -11.72
N ALA A 180 -13.12 -19.14 -11.48
CA ALA A 180 -14.43 -18.72 -11.96
C ALA A 180 -14.84 -17.37 -11.32
N ASN A 181 -15.58 -16.56 -12.09
CA ASN A 181 -15.99 -15.19 -11.73
C ASN A 181 -14.83 -14.18 -11.55
N ALA A 182 -13.57 -14.55 -11.81
CA ALA A 182 -12.48 -13.60 -11.86
C ALA A 182 -12.52 -12.80 -13.16
N ALA A 183 -12.48 -11.47 -13.06
CA ALA A 183 -12.31 -10.61 -14.22
C ALA A 183 -10.83 -10.50 -14.61
N ARG A 184 -9.94 -10.41 -13.62
CA ARG A 184 -8.48 -10.35 -13.76
C ARG A 184 -7.79 -10.95 -12.53
N PHE A 185 -6.47 -11.04 -12.60
CA PHE A 185 -5.63 -11.36 -11.46
C PHE A 185 -4.79 -10.15 -11.06
N GLU A 186 -4.72 -9.89 -9.77
CA GLU A 186 -3.80 -8.91 -9.17
C GLU A 186 -2.57 -9.64 -8.65
N VAL A 187 -1.39 -9.25 -9.13
CA VAL A 187 -0.11 -9.61 -8.50
C VAL A 187 0.32 -8.43 -7.63
N ARG A 188 0.49 -8.71 -6.33
CA ARG A 188 0.85 -7.73 -5.33
C ARG A 188 2.13 -8.14 -4.62
N ILE A 189 3.06 -7.20 -4.45
CA ILE A 189 4.31 -7.42 -3.73
C ILE A 189 4.44 -6.33 -2.65
N GLU A 190 4.41 -6.75 -1.39
CA GLU A 190 4.60 -5.82 -0.26
C GLU A 190 6.06 -5.35 -0.20
N SER A 191 6.28 -4.05 0.01
CA SER A 191 7.61 -3.42 0.07
C SER A 191 7.62 -2.30 1.10
N VAL A 192 8.82 -1.93 1.56
CA VAL A 192 9.07 -0.85 2.52
C VAL A 192 8.51 0.51 2.04
N SER A 193 8.52 0.72 0.73
CA SER A 193 7.99 1.94 0.10
C SER A 193 6.49 1.89 -0.18
N GLY A 194 5.82 0.79 0.19
CA GLY A 194 4.44 0.47 -0.15
C GLY A 194 4.35 -0.50 -1.33
N PRO A 195 3.18 -1.11 -1.56
CA PRO A 195 3.02 -2.26 -2.44
C PRO A 195 3.26 -1.95 -3.92
N PHE A 196 3.85 -2.92 -4.61
CA PHE A 196 3.77 -3.04 -6.06
C PHE A 196 2.50 -3.80 -6.43
N VAL A 197 1.78 -3.31 -7.45
CA VAL A 197 0.55 -3.94 -7.94
C VAL A 197 0.56 -3.96 -9.46
N ALA A 198 0.28 -5.12 -10.03
CA ALA A 198 0.06 -5.32 -11.46
C ALA A 198 -1.21 -6.15 -11.68
N PHE A 199 -2.02 -5.76 -12.66
CA PHE A 199 -3.12 -6.59 -13.14
C PHE A 199 -2.67 -7.39 -14.36
N VAL A 200 -2.98 -8.68 -14.36
CA VAL A 200 -2.65 -9.62 -15.43
C VAL A 200 -3.88 -10.42 -15.84
N ASP A 201 -3.93 -10.80 -17.11
CA ASP A 201 -4.94 -11.66 -17.71
C ASP A 201 -4.42 -13.09 -17.99
N SER A 202 -3.12 -13.32 -17.80
CA SER A 202 -2.48 -14.63 -17.84
C SER A 202 -2.67 -15.40 -16.52
N LEU A 203 -2.39 -16.71 -16.57
CA LEU A 203 -2.38 -17.62 -15.41
C LEU A 203 -1.00 -17.78 -14.78
N GLU A 204 -0.04 -17.01 -15.29
CA GLU A 204 1.34 -17.00 -14.86
C GLU A 204 1.92 -15.60 -14.98
N TYR A 205 2.86 -15.29 -14.11
CA TYR A 205 3.58 -14.03 -14.14
C TYR A 205 5.01 -14.24 -13.66
N LEU A 206 5.96 -13.74 -14.46
CA LEU A 206 7.37 -13.75 -14.15
C LEU A 206 7.80 -12.35 -13.70
N VAL A 207 8.33 -12.26 -12.48
CA VAL A 207 8.79 -10.99 -11.91
C VAL A 207 10.30 -11.05 -11.75
N ALA A 208 11.02 -10.24 -12.53
CA ALA A 208 12.47 -10.11 -12.37
C ALA A 208 12.81 -9.46 -11.02
N GLY A 209 13.83 -9.94 -10.33
CA GLY A 209 14.32 -9.32 -9.08
C GLY A 209 14.77 -7.86 -9.28
N SER A 210 15.22 -7.53 -10.49
CA SER A 210 15.65 -6.18 -10.89
C SER A 210 14.50 -5.20 -11.17
N LEU A 211 13.24 -5.63 -11.10
CA LEU A 211 12.06 -4.81 -11.42
C LEU A 211 12.02 -3.51 -10.59
N THR A 212 11.67 -2.40 -11.25
CA THR A 212 11.52 -1.08 -10.64
C THR A 212 10.09 -0.56 -10.71
N HIS A 213 9.71 0.25 -9.72
CA HIS A 213 8.44 0.95 -9.68
C HIS A 213 8.45 2.14 -10.66
N THR A 214 7.93 1.94 -11.86
CA THR A 214 7.91 2.98 -12.91
C THR A 214 7.00 4.16 -12.57
N SER A 215 5.98 3.94 -11.74
CA SER A 215 5.00 4.95 -11.33
C SER A 215 5.43 5.81 -10.14
N ARG A 216 6.62 5.60 -9.57
CA ARG A 216 7.11 6.34 -8.40
C ARG A 216 8.36 7.15 -8.73
N ALA A 217 8.45 8.35 -8.16
CA ALA A 217 9.65 9.17 -8.24
C ALA A 217 10.87 8.41 -7.68
N GLY A 218 12.01 8.53 -8.38
CA GLY A 218 13.24 7.79 -8.06
C GLY A 218 13.22 6.30 -8.45
N ARG A 219 12.11 5.79 -9.02
CA ARG A 219 11.97 4.42 -9.53
C ARG A 219 12.58 3.35 -8.61
N PRO A 220 12.16 3.30 -7.33
CA PRO A 220 12.72 2.32 -6.39
C PRO A 220 12.49 0.91 -6.90
N ARG A 221 13.35 -0.02 -6.50
CA ARG A 221 13.16 -1.44 -6.82
C ARG A 221 11.90 -1.97 -6.13
N VAL A 222 11.29 -2.98 -6.73
CA VAL A 222 10.17 -3.70 -6.11
C VAL A 222 10.69 -4.59 -4.99
N PHE A 223 11.79 -5.29 -5.23
CA PHE A 223 12.44 -6.16 -4.25
C PHE A 223 13.57 -5.45 -3.50
N TRP A 224 13.47 -5.39 -2.17
CA TRP A 224 14.36 -4.66 -1.26
C TRP A 224 15.19 -5.67 -0.44
N PRO A 225 16.52 -5.73 -0.60
CA PRO A 225 17.36 -6.60 0.20
C PRO A 225 17.25 -6.31 1.70
N GLY A 226 17.31 -7.37 2.52
CA GLY A 226 17.09 -7.28 3.96
C GLY A 226 15.63 -7.16 4.38
N VAL A 227 14.70 -7.35 3.44
CA VAL A 227 13.26 -7.26 3.69
C VAL A 227 12.61 -8.60 3.37
N ARG A 228 11.69 -9.02 4.24
CA ARG A 228 10.85 -10.19 3.97
C ARG A 228 9.62 -9.72 3.22
N GLN A 229 9.52 -10.07 1.95
CA GLN A 229 8.45 -9.58 1.09
C GLN A 229 7.45 -10.67 0.75
N LEU A 230 6.16 -10.34 0.90
CA LEU A 230 5.05 -11.21 0.51
C LEU A 230 4.66 -10.89 -0.93
N VAL A 231 4.69 -11.92 -1.77
CA VAL A 231 4.09 -11.92 -3.10
C VAL A 231 2.72 -12.59 -3.00
N THR A 232 1.66 -11.89 -3.37
CA THR A 232 0.29 -12.40 -3.37
C THR A 232 -0.28 -12.34 -4.78
N VAL A 233 -1.02 -13.38 -5.15
CA VAL A 233 -1.88 -13.38 -6.34
C VAL A 233 -3.32 -13.49 -5.87
N SER A 234 -4.14 -12.55 -6.32
CA SER A 234 -5.57 -12.50 -6.02
C SER A 234 -6.37 -12.55 -7.31
N ALA A 235 -7.42 -13.37 -7.33
CA ALA A 235 -8.48 -13.24 -8.32
C ALA A 235 -9.38 -12.08 -7.89
N VAL A 236 -9.72 -11.20 -8.82
CA VAL A 236 -10.52 -10.00 -8.53
C VAL A 236 -11.74 -9.94 -9.44
N ASP A 237 -12.84 -9.41 -8.95
CA ASP A 237 -14.03 -9.17 -9.76
C ASP A 237 -13.86 -7.95 -10.69
N ALA A 238 -14.84 -7.73 -11.55
CA ALA A 238 -14.78 -6.64 -12.52
C ALA A 238 -14.87 -5.27 -11.85
N ASN A 239 -15.60 -5.13 -10.74
CA ASN A 239 -15.75 -3.86 -10.04
C ASN A 239 -14.41 -3.44 -9.41
N TYR A 240 -13.71 -4.38 -8.76
CA TYR A 240 -12.38 -4.16 -8.21
C TYR A 240 -11.39 -3.79 -9.32
N HIS A 241 -11.31 -4.61 -10.37
CA HIS A 241 -10.37 -4.38 -11.47
C HIS A 241 -10.60 -3.03 -12.14
N ASP A 242 -11.85 -2.72 -12.51
CA ASP A 242 -12.21 -1.47 -13.17
C ASP A 242 -11.86 -0.26 -12.31
N TYR A 243 -12.15 -0.30 -11.01
CA TYR A 243 -11.84 0.80 -10.11
C TYR A 243 -10.33 1.02 -9.95
N TYR A 244 -9.57 -0.03 -9.60
CA TYR A 244 -8.14 0.12 -9.28
C TYR A 244 -7.21 0.23 -10.50
N ARG A 245 -7.69 -0.16 -11.69
CA ARG A 245 -6.98 0.13 -12.96
C ARG A 245 -7.28 1.54 -13.46
N SER A 246 -8.48 2.06 -13.17
CA SER A 246 -8.88 3.38 -13.62
C SER A 246 -8.12 4.45 -12.83
N GLY A 247 -7.42 5.33 -13.53
CA GLY A 247 -6.83 6.51 -12.91
C GLY A 247 -7.91 7.53 -12.54
N SER A 248 -7.66 8.32 -11.50
CA SER A 248 -8.25 9.65 -11.38
C SER A 248 -7.29 10.63 -12.04
N ASP A 249 -7.80 11.55 -12.85
CA ASP A 249 -6.97 12.64 -13.38
C ASP A 249 -6.83 13.76 -12.35
N ASP A 250 -5.85 14.66 -12.56
CA ASP A 250 -5.61 15.83 -11.70
C ASP A 250 -6.78 16.86 -11.74
N PHE A 251 -7.89 16.55 -12.44
CA PHE A 251 -9.08 17.39 -12.58
C PHE A 251 -10.33 16.78 -11.90
N GLY A 252 -10.17 15.72 -11.10
CA GLY A 252 -11.21 15.16 -10.22
C GLY A 252 -11.44 13.66 -10.41
N THR A 253 -12.63 13.17 -10.05
CA THR A 253 -13.02 11.76 -10.23
C THR A 253 -13.25 11.36 -11.70
N ARG A 254 -12.84 12.19 -12.66
CA ARG A 254 -12.99 11.92 -14.09
C ARG A 254 -12.03 10.78 -14.45
N GLY A 255 -12.57 9.75 -15.09
CA GLY A 255 -11.83 8.53 -15.44
C GLY A 255 -12.06 7.34 -14.51
N LEU A 256 -12.58 7.54 -13.29
CA LEU A 256 -12.91 6.43 -12.39
C LEU A 256 -14.08 5.60 -12.94
N ILE A 257 -13.85 4.31 -13.13
CA ILE A 257 -14.90 3.39 -13.57
C ILE A 257 -15.59 2.84 -12.32
N THR A 258 -16.75 3.41 -12.00
CA THR A 258 -17.61 2.94 -10.91
C THR A 258 -18.80 2.17 -11.45
N ARG A 259 -19.25 1.16 -10.69
CA ARG A 259 -20.45 0.36 -10.98
C ARG A 259 -21.52 0.52 -9.87
N LEU A 260 -21.41 1.62 -9.11
CA LEU A 260 -22.37 2.00 -8.10
C LEU A 260 -23.45 2.91 -8.71
N ALA A 261 -24.69 2.75 -8.25
CA ALA A 261 -25.76 3.69 -8.53
C ALA A 261 -25.96 4.62 -7.34
N GLY A 262 -26.06 5.93 -7.58
CA GLY A 262 -26.26 6.96 -6.55
C GLY A 262 -25.01 7.42 -5.81
N GLY A 263 -23.83 6.89 -6.17
CA GLY A 263 -22.54 7.26 -5.58
C GLY A 263 -21.36 6.89 -6.47
N VAL A 264 -20.15 7.09 -5.99
CA VAL A 264 -18.89 6.71 -6.66
C VAL A 264 -18.03 5.83 -5.76
N GLY A 265 -16.94 5.27 -6.31
CA GLY A 265 -16.06 4.35 -5.58
C GLY A 265 -16.21 2.90 -6.02
N VAL A 266 -15.97 1.98 -5.09
CA VAL A 266 -15.94 0.53 -5.33
C VAL A 266 -16.76 -0.22 -4.29
N PHE A 267 -17.64 -1.09 -4.78
CA PHE A 267 -18.10 -2.27 -4.05
C PHE A 267 -17.73 -3.49 -4.90
N GLY A 268 -16.59 -4.08 -4.59
CA GLY A 268 -16.00 -5.17 -5.36
C GLY A 268 -15.67 -6.37 -4.49
N SER A 269 -14.97 -7.34 -5.07
CA SER A 269 -14.54 -8.52 -4.33
C SER A 269 -13.27 -9.13 -4.89
N MET A 270 -12.57 -9.86 -4.04
CA MET A 270 -11.34 -10.55 -4.38
C MET A 270 -11.21 -11.83 -3.56
N SER A 271 -10.47 -12.80 -4.09
CA SER A 271 -10.09 -14.01 -3.38
C SER A 271 -8.60 -14.26 -3.57
N ARG A 272 -7.85 -14.49 -2.48
CA ARG A 272 -6.42 -14.82 -2.58
C ARG A 272 -6.28 -16.23 -3.16
N VAL A 273 -5.50 -16.35 -4.22
CA VAL A 273 -5.28 -17.60 -4.94
C VAL A 273 -3.92 -18.19 -4.58
N ARG A 274 -2.92 -17.33 -4.38
CA ARG A 274 -1.55 -17.77 -4.07
C ARG A 274 -0.81 -16.74 -3.24
N GLU A 275 0.09 -17.24 -2.39
CA GLU A 275 1.05 -16.43 -1.65
C GLU A 275 2.44 -17.06 -1.74
N ARG A 276 3.48 -16.23 -1.66
CA ARG A 276 4.87 -16.64 -1.55
C ARG A 276 5.66 -15.61 -0.76
N THR A 277 6.28 -16.05 0.32
CA THR A 277 7.17 -15.23 1.14
C THR A 277 8.61 -15.36 0.66
N LEU A 278 9.28 -14.24 0.47
CA LEU A 278 10.67 -14.16 0.02
C LEU A 278 11.53 -13.47 1.08
N ASP A 279 12.65 -14.08 1.41
CA ASP A 279 13.73 -13.43 2.15
C ASP A 279 14.69 -12.84 1.12
N VAL A 280 14.53 -11.53 0.86
CA VAL A 280 15.22 -10.85 -0.23
C VAL A 280 16.64 -10.49 0.20
N THR A 281 17.62 -10.92 -0.60
CA THR A 281 19.03 -10.56 -0.47
C THR A 281 19.53 -9.97 -1.78
N ALA A 282 20.70 -9.36 -1.76
CA ALA A 282 21.41 -8.89 -2.95
C ALA A 282 22.87 -9.34 -2.88
N ASP A 283 23.55 -9.22 -4.02
CA ASP A 283 24.99 -9.41 -4.03
C ASP A 283 25.67 -8.36 -3.15
N ASN A 284 26.78 -8.76 -2.53
CA ASN A 284 27.57 -7.83 -1.73
C ASN A 284 28.19 -6.77 -2.66
N ALA A 285 28.08 -5.52 -2.25
CA ALA A 285 28.68 -4.39 -2.93
C ALA A 285 29.68 -3.68 -2.00
N ASP A 286 30.45 -2.76 -2.58
CA ASP A 286 31.36 -1.89 -1.86
C ASP A 286 30.64 -1.00 -0.84
N ALA A 287 31.42 -0.40 0.06
CA ALA A 287 30.88 0.54 1.04
C ALA A 287 30.05 1.63 0.34
N PRO A 288 28.87 1.97 0.86
CA PRO A 288 28.37 1.76 2.23
C PRO A 288 27.69 0.40 2.50
N ALA A 289 27.51 -0.45 1.49
CA ALA A 289 26.90 -1.77 1.69
C ALA A 289 27.86 -2.68 2.47
N GLY A 290 27.32 -3.61 3.25
CA GLY A 290 28.10 -4.52 4.08
C GLY A 290 27.54 -4.70 5.48
N ARG A 291 28.27 -5.47 6.28
CA ARG A 291 27.94 -5.72 7.69
C ARG A 291 28.50 -4.60 8.55
N TRP A 292 27.70 -4.07 9.45
CA TRP A 292 28.05 -2.99 10.36
C TRP A 292 27.87 -3.47 11.80
N GLU A 293 28.85 -3.17 12.64
CA GLU A 293 28.86 -3.54 14.06
C GLU A 293 29.12 -2.30 14.91
N ALA A 294 28.34 -2.12 15.96
CA ALA A 294 28.53 -1.02 16.89
C ALA A 294 29.86 -1.18 17.63
N THR A 295 30.69 -0.14 17.66
CA THR A 295 31.89 -0.08 18.49
C THR A 295 31.67 0.69 19.78
N THR A 296 30.55 1.41 19.87
CA THR A 296 30.05 2.04 21.10
C THR A 296 29.00 1.18 21.76
N THR A 297 28.83 1.31 23.08
CA THR A 297 27.69 0.70 23.77
C THR A 297 26.39 1.32 23.26
N VAL A 298 25.53 0.48 22.66
CA VAL A 298 24.20 0.88 22.19
C VAL A 298 23.11 0.05 22.87
N ALA A 299 21.96 0.67 23.08
CA ALA A 299 20.77 0.04 23.65
C ALA A 299 19.62 0.08 22.64
N SER A 300 18.66 -0.82 22.80
CA SER A 300 17.43 -0.83 22.00
C SER A 300 16.77 0.57 21.99
N PRO A 301 16.31 1.09 20.84
CA PRO A 301 16.12 0.41 19.55
C PRO A 301 17.34 0.40 18.60
N LEU A 302 18.52 0.86 19.04
CA LEU A 302 19.71 0.85 18.20
C LEU A 302 20.24 -0.58 18.01
N PRO A 303 20.55 -0.99 16.76
CA PRO A 303 21.05 -2.32 16.49
C PRO A 303 22.53 -2.43 16.89
N GLN A 304 22.90 -3.55 17.52
CA GLN A 304 24.30 -3.92 17.75
C GLN A 304 24.99 -4.32 16.44
N THR A 305 24.26 -4.99 15.54
CA THR A 305 24.76 -5.37 14.22
C THR A 305 23.66 -5.24 13.19
N PHE A 306 23.98 -4.74 12.01
CA PHE A 306 23.07 -4.73 10.87
C PHE A 306 23.82 -4.98 9.56
N GLN A 307 23.09 -5.38 8.53
CA GLN A 307 23.61 -5.58 7.17
C GLN A 307 22.90 -4.63 6.23
N LEU A 308 23.65 -3.93 5.38
CA LEU A 308 23.13 -3.09 4.30
C LEU A 308 23.50 -3.64 2.93
N TRP A 309 22.63 -3.41 1.96
CA TRP A 309 22.87 -3.63 0.54
C TRP A 309 22.41 -2.40 -0.25
N PRO A 310 22.98 -2.15 -1.44
CA PRO A 310 22.49 -1.09 -2.31
C PRO A 310 21.06 -1.41 -2.77
N GLU A 311 20.16 -0.44 -2.69
CA GLU A 311 18.78 -0.54 -3.18
C GLU A 311 18.67 0.10 -4.57
N SER A 312 18.95 1.40 -4.65
CA SER A 312 18.93 2.18 -5.88
C SER A 312 19.92 3.35 -5.81
N GLU A 313 20.29 3.89 -6.96
CA GLU A 313 21.10 5.10 -7.07
C GLU A 313 20.36 6.12 -7.92
N SER A 314 20.21 7.34 -7.40
CA SER A 314 19.55 8.43 -8.13
C SER A 314 20.14 9.77 -7.73
N LEU A 315 20.50 10.59 -8.72
CA LEU A 315 20.88 12.00 -8.51
C LEU A 315 21.98 12.22 -7.46
N GLY A 316 23.01 11.37 -7.45
CA GLY A 316 24.13 11.45 -6.50
C GLY A 316 23.82 10.96 -5.09
N ALA A 317 22.63 10.37 -4.87
CA ALA A 317 22.28 9.69 -3.64
C ALA A 317 22.17 8.17 -3.86
N THR A 318 22.77 7.40 -2.94
CA THR A 318 22.66 5.95 -2.89
C THR A 318 21.66 5.58 -1.81
N ARG A 319 20.59 4.89 -2.19
CA ARG A 319 19.64 4.29 -1.26
C ARG A 319 20.09 2.88 -0.90
N LEU A 320 19.89 2.53 0.35
CA LEU A 320 20.32 1.28 0.94
C LEU A 320 19.15 0.66 1.70
N SER A 321 19.09 -0.66 1.68
CA SER A 321 18.15 -1.41 2.50
C SER A 321 18.88 -2.58 3.16
N GLY A 322 18.31 -3.09 4.24
CA GLY A 322 19.04 -3.95 5.14
C GLY A 322 18.19 -4.55 6.24
N GLN A 323 18.85 -5.34 7.06
CA GLN A 323 18.23 -5.98 8.22
C GLN A 323 19.12 -5.87 9.45
N VAL A 324 18.48 -5.83 10.60
CA VAL A 324 19.16 -6.00 11.89
C VAL A 324 19.52 -7.47 12.08
N LEU A 325 20.75 -7.73 12.51
CA LEU A 325 21.26 -9.09 12.76
C LEU A 325 21.26 -9.41 14.26
N GLY A 326 21.20 -10.69 14.60
CA GLY A 326 21.31 -11.15 15.99
C GLY A 326 20.07 -10.90 16.85
N LEU A 327 18.91 -10.62 16.22
CA LEU A 327 17.63 -10.60 16.93
C LEU A 327 17.26 -12.00 17.43
N SER A 328 16.53 -12.06 18.55
CA SER A 328 15.91 -13.30 19.01
C SER A 328 15.04 -13.90 17.90
N ILE A 329 14.98 -15.23 17.81
CA ILE A 329 14.07 -15.96 16.93
C ILE A 329 12.59 -15.58 17.11
N SER A 330 12.22 -15.05 18.28
CA SER A 330 10.86 -14.57 18.59
C SER A 330 10.64 -13.10 18.26
N ALA A 331 11.69 -12.34 17.97
CA ALA A 331 11.56 -10.92 17.65
C ALA A 331 11.15 -10.75 16.18
N PRO A 332 10.26 -9.80 15.87
CA PRO A 332 9.92 -9.49 14.50
C PRO A 332 11.17 -9.00 13.74
N PRO A 333 11.37 -9.39 12.48
CA PRO A 333 12.49 -8.93 11.69
C PRO A 333 12.45 -7.42 11.54
N GLN A 334 13.53 -6.75 11.98
CA GLN A 334 13.69 -5.31 11.83
C GLN A 334 14.44 -4.99 10.55
N THR A 335 13.91 -4.03 9.80
CA THR A 335 14.50 -3.54 8.56
C THR A 335 15.30 -2.28 8.85
N VAL A 336 16.45 -2.15 8.19
CA VAL A 336 17.25 -0.93 8.16
C VAL A 336 17.13 -0.34 6.76
N VAL A 337 16.88 0.96 6.67
CA VAL A 337 16.98 1.71 5.42
C VAL A 337 17.99 2.82 5.61
N ALA A 338 18.73 3.16 4.56
CA ALA A 338 19.63 4.30 4.61
C ALA A 338 19.67 5.07 3.30
N THR A 339 20.04 6.33 3.38
CA THR A 339 20.33 7.18 2.22
C THR A 339 21.68 7.83 2.43
N GLN A 340 22.59 7.64 1.48
CA GLN A 340 23.88 8.28 1.45
C GLN A 340 23.90 9.38 0.39
N THR A 341 24.50 10.53 0.71
CA THR A 341 24.81 11.60 -0.25
C THR A 341 26.24 12.08 0.00
N GLY A 342 27.14 11.77 -0.92
CA GLY A 342 28.58 11.93 -0.70
C GLY A 342 29.04 11.11 0.51
N VAL A 343 29.54 11.78 1.54
CA VAL A 343 29.97 11.16 2.81
C VAL A 343 28.89 11.17 3.89
N GLN A 344 27.79 11.90 3.69
CA GLN A 344 26.69 11.95 4.66
C GLN A 344 25.82 10.72 4.49
N ILE A 345 25.37 10.13 5.60
CA ILE A 345 24.45 8.98 5.61
C ILE A 345 23.41 9.15 6.70
N THR A 346 22.14 8.96 6.33
CA THR A 346 21.04 8.82 7.28
C THR A 346 20.61 7.37 7.31
N VAL A 347 20.60 6.75 8.49
CA VAL A 347 20.19 5.35 8.71
C VAL A 347 18.95 5.34 9.60
N SER A 348 17.90 4.65 9.17
CA SER A 348 16.66 4.49 9.92
C SER A 348 16.35 3.01 10.16
N VAL A 349 15.95 2.68 11.38
CA VAL A 349 15.51 1.34 11.78
C VAL A 349 13.99 1.34 11.86
N LEU A 350 13.37 0.30 11.29
CA LEU A 350 11.93 0.15 11.16
C LEU A 350 11.44 -1.02 12.02
N ALA A 351 10.36 -0.82 12.79
CA ALA A 351 9.81 -1.87 13.66
C ALA A 351 9.13 -3.01 12.88
N ARG A 352 8.45 -2.70 11.77
CA ARG A 352 7.63 -3.66 10.99
C ARG A 352 7.78 -3.50 9.48
N GLN A 353 8.99 -3.19 9.03
CA GLN A 353 9.36 -3.10 7.61
C GLN A 353 8.62 -2.02 6.80
N SER A 354 8.03 -1.02 7.47
CA SER A 354 7.37 0.13 6.84
C SER A 354 8.08 1.42 7.25
N LEU A 355 8.27 2.35 6.31
CA LEU A 355 8.84 3.68 6.62
C LEU A 355 8.02 4.44 7.67
N ARG A 356 6.72 4.14 7.78
CA ARG A 356 5.81 4.75 8.78
C ARG A 356 6.08 4.28 10.20
N ASP A 357 6.78 3.16 10.36
CA ASP A 357 7.11 2.54 11.65
C ASP A 357 8.60 2.76 11.99
N THR A 358 9.15 3.92 11.64
CA THR A 358 10.52 4.30 11.99
C THR A 358 10.65 4.44 13.51
N VAL A 359 11.54 3.66 14.12
CA VAL A 359 11.77 3.68 15.58
C VAL A 359 12.96 4.52 15.99
N VAL A 360 14.00 4.56 15.14
CA VAL A 360 15.19 5.39 15.38
C VAL A 360 15.83 5.79 14.07
N THR A 361 16.37 7.00 14.06
CA THR A 361 17.15 7.54 12.94
C THR A 361 18.51 8.02 13.46
N ILE A 362 19.56 7.65 12.74
CA ILE A 362 20.94 8.08 12.96
C ILE A 362 21.31 8.98 11.79
N ASP A 363 21.72 10.21 12.09
CA ASP A 363 22.35 11.09 11.11
C ASP A 363 23.86 11.03 11.33
N GLY A 364 24.61 10.65 10.30
CA GLY A 364 26.04 10.39 10.43
C GLY A 364 26.82 10.63 9.15
N ARG A 365 28.12 10.33 9.25
CA ARG A 365 29.09 10.49 8.19
C ARG A 365 29.93 9.23 8.06
N LEU A 366 30.25 8.86 6.82
CA LEU A 366 31.17 7.80 6.48
C LEU A 366 32.60 8.31 6.46
N GLU A 367 33.50 7.57 7.09
CA GLU A 367 34.94 7.80 7.17
C GLU A 367 35.69 6.57 6.65
N GLY A 368 36.92 6.78 6.18
CA GLY A 368 37.77 5.68 5.69
C GLY A 368 37.36 5.09 4.35
N LEU A 369 36.57 5.82 3.55
CA LEU A 369 36.26 5.45 2.16
C LEU A 369 37.57 5.41 1.35
N GLY A 370 38.06 4.19 1.10
CA GLY A 370 39.31 3.92 0.35
C GLY A 370 40.51 3.42 1.17
N SER A 371 40.43 3.36 2.51
CA SER A 371 41.56 3.01 3.38
C SER A 371 41.34 1.75 4.25
N GLY A 372 40.51 0.81 3.77
CA GLY A 372 40.32 -0.53 4.36
C GLY A 372 39.34 -0.59 5.54
N GLU A 373 39.39 0.34 6.49
CA GLU A 373 38.44 0.40 7.62
C GLU A 373 37.43 1.53 7.43
N VAL A 374 36.20 1.17 7.06
CA VAL A 374 35.10 2.14 6.91
C VAL A 374 34.34 2.27 8.23
N ARG A 375 34.15 3.51 8.69
CA ARG A 375 33.38 3.83 9.90
C ARG A 375 32.20 4.72 9.58
N LEU A 376 31.13 4.53 10.34
CA LEU A 376 29.98 5.42 10.40
C LEU A 376 29.99 6.05 11.79
N THR A 377 30.18 7.36 11.83
CA THR A 377 30.12 8.17 13.05
C THR A 377 28.88 9.06 12.94
N GLY A 378 28.00 9.02 13.95
CA GLY A 378 26.76 9.78 13.88
C GLY A 378 26.12 10.04 15.22
N THR A 379 24.97 10.69 15.17
CA THR A 379 24.14 11.04 16.33
C THR A 379 22.72 10.57 16.11
N VAL A 380 22.11 10.05 17.18
CA VAL A 380 20.71 9.64 17.19
C VAL A 380 19.81 10.87 17.21
N ARG A 381 18.92 10.96 16.22
CA ARG A 381 17.97 12.05 16.09
C ARG A 381 17.01 12.06 17.29
N GLY A 382 16.84 13.22 17.91
CA GLY A 382 15.95 13.42 19.06
C GLY A 382 16.61 13.20 20.43
N THR A 383 17.65 12.37 20.54
CA THR A 383 18.38 12.18 21.82
C THR A 383 19.77 12.78 21.82
N GLY A 384 20.38 12.98 20.65
CA GLY A 384 21.77 13.45 20.52
C GLY A 384 22.82 12.41 20.93
N GLN A 385 22.42 11.17 21.26
CA GLN A 385 23.36 10.11 21.62
C GLN A 385 24.33 9.85 20.46
N ALA A 386 25.64 9.92 20.74
CA ALA A 386 26.68 9.59 19.77
C ALA A 386 26.78 8.07 19.57
N VAL A 387 26.96 7.64 18.32
CA VAL A 387 27.11 6.24 17.94
C VAL A 387 28.23 6.08 16.92
N VAL A 388 28.97 4.97 17.03
CA VAL A 388 30.00 4.60 16.07
C VAL A 388 29.79 3.16 15.65
N TYR A 389 29.78 2.94 14.33
CA TYR A 389 29.73 1.63 13.71
C TYR A 389 30.95 1.40 12.83
N ARG A 390 31.45 0.18 12.83
CA ARG A 390 32.53 -0.27 11.94
C ARG A 390 31.99 -1.28 10.93
N ARG A 391 32.38 -1.14 9.66
CA ARG A 391 32.11 -2.13 8.62
C ARG A 391 33.02 -3.36 8.81
N ARG A 392 32.44 -4.56 8.74
CA ARG A 392 33.12 -5.86 8.85
C ARG A 392 33.40 -6.49 7.51
#